data_AF-A0A377B0I7-F1
#
_entry.id   AF-A0A377B0I7-F1
#
_cell.length_a   1.000
_cell.length_b   1.000
_cell.length_c   1.000
_cell.angle_alpha   90.00
_cell.angle_beta   90.00
_cell.angle_gamma   90.00
#
_symmetry.space_group_name_H-M   'P 1'
#
loop_
_entity.id
_entity.type
_entity.pdbx_description
1 polymer ?
#
loop_
_entity_poly.entity_id
_entity_poly.type
_entity_poly.pdbx_seq_one_letter_code
_entity_poly.pdbx_strand_id
1 'polypeptide(L)'
;MRQATAALTALSDVDNDEETRKILSTLSLRQLETRVAQALDDLQNAQNDLASYNSQLVSLQTQPERVQNAMYNASQQLQQIRSRLDGTDVGETALRPSQKVLMQAQQALLNAEIDQQRKSLEGNTVLQDTLQKAT
;
A
#
# COMPACT_ATOMS: atom_id res chain seq x y z
N MET A 1 -4.83 9.56 -9.64
CA MET A 1 -5.37 8.92 -10.87
C MET A 1 -5.71 9.93 -11.95
N ARG A 2 -6.70 10.84 -11.78
CA ARG A 2 -7.07 11.82 -12.84
C ARG A 2 -5.92 12.69 -13.37
N GLN A 3 -5.00 13.15 -12.52
CA GLN A 3 -3.82 13.91 -12.96
C GLN A 3 -2.83 13.07 -13.78
N ALA A 4 -2.60 11.82 -13.40
CA ALA A 4 -1.72 10.91 -14.13
C ALA A 4 -2.34 10.52 -15.49
N THR A 5 -3.65 10.28 -15.53
CA THR A 5 -4.37 10.04 -16.78
C THR A 5 -4.37 11.28 -17.67
N ALA A 6 -4.56 12.47 -17.11
CA ALA A 6 -4.46 13.73 -17.86
C ALA A 6 -3.05 13.98 -18.41
N ALA A 7 -1.99 13.66 -17.64
CA ALA A 7 -0.62 13.74 -18.10
C ALA A 7 -0.33 12.74 -19.24
N LEU A 8 -0.87 11.52 -19.16
CA LEU A 8 -0.79 10.55 -20.25
C LEU A 8 -1.57 10.97 -21.51
N THR A 9 -2.78 11.51 -21.33
CA THR A 9 -3.60 12.01 -22.45
C THR A 9 -2.95 13.22 -23.12
N ALA A 10 -2.31 14.10 -22.35
CA ALA A 10 -1.56 15.23 -22.89
C ALA A 10 -0.31 14.81 -23.71
N LEU A 11 0.25 13.64 -23.44
CA LEU A 11 1.33 13.05 -24.26
C LEU A 11 0.83 12.43 -25.58
N SER A 12 -0.47 12.11 -25.69
CA SER A 12 -1.06 11.39 -26.83
C SER A 12 -1.66 12.32 -27.90
N ASP A 13 -1.63 13.64 -27.69
CA ASP A 13 -2.35 14.58 -28.54
C ASP A 13 -1.56 14.90 -29.82
N VAL A 14 -1.95 14.24 -30.92
CA VAL A 14 -1.28 14.26 -32.23
C VAL A 14 -1.38 15.64 -32.92
N ASP A 15 -2.37 16.47 -32.57
CA ASP A 15 -2.49 17.84 -33.08
C ASP A 15 -1.37 18.77 -32.57
N ASN A 16 -0.72 18.39 -31.45
CA ASN A 16 0.45 19.08 -30.92
C ASN A 16 1.67 18.95 -31.86
N ASP A 17 1.74 17.92 -32.72
CA ASP A 17 2.95 17.64 -33.50
C ASP A 17 3.22 18.65 -34.62
N GLU A 18 2.22 19.24 -35.26
CA GLU A 18 2.41 20.20 -36.36
C GLU A 18 2.84 21.57 -35.81
N GLU A 19 2.18 22.03 -34.74
CA GLU A 19 2.52 23.28 -34.05
C GLU A 19 3.85 23.15 -33.30
N THR A 20 4.11 22.00 -32.66
CA THR A 20 5.42 21.66 -32.08
C THR A 20 6.50 21.65 -33.15
N ARG A 21 6.26 21.06 -34.33
CA ARG A 21 7.22 21.08 -35.44
C ARG A 21 7.55 22.49 -35.91
N LYS A 22 6.56 23.38 -36.02
CA LYS A 22 6.79 24.80 -36.36
C LYS A 22 7.59 25.53 -35.29
N ILE A 23 7.32 25.29 -34.02
CA ILE A 23 8.08 25.89 -32.91
C ILE A 23 9.52 25.37 -32.92
N LEU A 24 9.72 24.05 -33.05
CA LEU A 24 11.05 23.44 -33.05
C LEU A 24 11.92 23.90 -34.23
N SER A 25 11.34 24.11 -35.42
CA SER A 25 12.10 24.57 -36.59
C SER A 25 12.60 26.01 -36.48
N THR A 26 12.03 26.80 -35.55
CA THR A 26 12.49 28.17 -35.26
C THR A 26 13.58 28.25 -34.19
N LEU A 27 13.89 27.14 -33.51
CA LEU A 27 14.88 27.10 -32.44
C LEU A 27 16.29 26.84 -32.98
N SER A 28 17.29 27.45 -32.33
CA SER A 28 18.70 27.12 -32.54
C SER A 28 19.04 25.75 -31.97
N LEU A 29 20.14 25.14 -32.47
CA LEU A 29 20.64 23.86 -31.97
C LEU A 29 20.79 23.83 -30.43
N ARG A 30 21.36 24.87 -29.84
CA ARG A 30 21.54 24.98 -28.39
C ARG A 30 20.20 25.02 -27.62
N GLN A 31 19.19 25.67 -28.19
CA GLN A 31 17.85 25.69 -27.61
C GLN A 31 17.17 24.33 -27.72
N LEU A 32 17.37 23.62 -28.83
CA LEU A 32 16.90 22.24 -29.00
C LEU A 32 17.57 21.30 -28.00
N GLU A 33 18.89 21.37 -27.82
CA GLU A 33 19.65 20.59 -26.83
C GLU A 33 19.13 20.85 -25.40
N THR A 34 18.89 22.12 -25.05
CA THR A 34 18.35 22.49 -23.74
C THR A 34 16.96 21.90 -23.52
N ARG A 35 16.10 21.94 -24.55
CA ARG A 35 14.74 21.40 -24.47
C ARG A 35 14.74 19.87 -24.39
N VAL A 36 15.66 19.20 -25.08
CA VAL A 36 15.84 17.74 -24.97
C VAL A 36 16.31 17.36 -23.57
N ALA A 37 17.28 18.09 -22.99
CA ALA A 37 17.72 17.88 -21.61
C ALA A 37 16.56 18.02 -20.62
N GLN A 38 15.75 19.08 -20.75
CA GLN A 38 14.57 19.26 -19.90
C GLN A 38 13.54 18.14 -20.07
N ALA A 39 13.28 17.70 -21.31
CA ALA A 39 12.34 16.60 -21.56
C ALA A 39 12.84 15.27 -20.97
N LEU A 40 14.16 15.05 -20.95
CA LEU A 40 14.76 13.87 -20.30
C LEU A 40 14.64 13.94 -18.78
N ASP A 41 14.86 15.11 -18.18
CA ASP A 41 14.67 15.33 -16.74
C ASP A 41 13.20 15.11 -16.35
N ASP A 42 12.26 15.66 -17.12
CA ASP A 42 10.83 15.50 -16.90
C ASP A 42 10.41 14.03 -17.05
N LEU A 43 10.94 13.33 -18.05
CA LEU A 43 10.70 11.89 -18.25
C LEU A 43 11.24 11.07 -17.07
N GLN A 44 12.44 11.37 -16.58
CA GLN A 44 13.02 10.68 -15.44
C GLN A 44 12.17 10.88 -14.18
N ASN A 45 11.68 12.10 -13.95
CA ASN A 45 10.77 12.39 -12.84
C ASN A 45 9.46 11.60 -12.96
N ALA A 46 8.85 11.58 -14.14
CA ALA A 46 7.63 10.81 -14.38
C ALA A 46 7.83 9.29 -14.18
N GLN A 47 9.00 8.75 -14.54
CA GLN A 47 9.34 7.35 -14.30
C GLN A 47 9.50 7.04 -12.81
N ASN A 48 10.12 7.94 -12.04
CA ASN A 48 10.26 7.80 -10.58
C ASN A 48 8.89 7.82 -9.90
N ASP A 49 7.99 8.70 -10.35
CA ASP A 49 6.61 8.77 -9.86
C ASP A 49 5.86 7.47 -10.17
N LEU A 50 5.97 6.96 -11.41
CA LEU A 50 5.33 5.70 -11.80
C LEU A 50 5.83 4.51 -10.97
N ALA A 51 7.15 4.43 -10.71
CA ALA A 51 7.72 3.40 -9.85
C ALA A 51 7.20 3.49 -8.40
N SER A 52 7.05 4.72 -7.89
CA SER A 52 6.48 4.99 -6.57
C SER A 52 5.00 4.55 -6.50
N TYR A 53 4.20 4.90 -7.51
CA TYR A 53 2.80 4.48 -7.59
C TYR A 53 2.65 2.96 -7.72
N ASN A 54 3.47 2.30 -8.53
CA ASN A 54 3.47 0.84 -8.65
C ASN A 54 3.77 0.17 -7.30
N SER A 55 4.74 0.69 -6.55
CA SER A 55 5.08 0.16 -5.22
C SER A 55 3.91 0.31 -4.24
N GLN A 56 3.22 1.46 -4.26
CA GLN A 56 2.03 1.69 -3.45
C GLN A 56 0.87 0.76 -3.85
N LEU A 57 0.64 0.58 -5.15
CA LEU A 57 -0.39 -0.32 -5.67
C LEU A 57 -0.16 -1.77 -5.24
N VAL A 58 1.07 -2.27 -5.38
CA VAL A 58 1.45 -3.62 -4.93
C VAL A 58 1.24 -3.76 -3.43
N SER A 59 1.63 -2.75 -2.64
CA SER A 59 1.40 -2.76 -1.19
C SER A 59 -0.08 -2.86 -0.85
N LEU A 60 -0.94 -2.09 -1.51
CA LEU A 60 -2.40 -2.09 -1.33
C LEU A 60 -3.04 -3.40 -1.77
N GLN A 61 -2.60 -3.98 -2.89
CA GLN A 61 -3.12 -5.25 -3.41
C GLN A 61 -2.80 -6.43 -2.50
N THR A 62 -1.61 -6.45 -1.90
CA THR A 62 -1.16 -7.54 -1.02
C THR A 62 -1.53 -7.31 0.46
N GLN A 63 -2.02 -6.12 0.81
CA GLN A 63 -2.39 -5.79 2.19
C GLN A 63 -3.51 -6.67 2.77
N PRO A 64 -4.58 -7.02 2.05
CA PRO A 64 -5.62 -7.93 2.55
C PRO A 64 -5.05 -9.28 2.98
N GLU A 65 -4.18 -9.87 2.17
CA GLU A 65 -3.55 -11.17 2.47
C GLU A 65 -2.60 -11.06 3.67
N ARG A 66 -1.81 -9.98 3.75
CA ARG A 66 -0.96 -9.72 4.93
C ARG A 66 -1.77 -9.61 6.21
N VAL A 67 -2.88 -8.87 6.17
CA VAL A 67 -3.77 -8.68 7.32
C VAL A 67 -4.45 -10.01 7.70
N GLN A 68 -4.95 -10.77 6.74
CA GLN A 68 -5.55 -12.09 7.00
C GLN A 68 -4.55 -13.05 7.65
N ASN A 69 -3.30 -13.10 7.16
CA ASN A 69 -2.24 -13.91 7.75
C ASN A 69 -1.89 -13.47 9.17
N ALA A 70 -1.79 -12.16 9.42
CA ALA A 70 -1.54 -11.63 10.76
C ALA A 70 -2.68 -11.96 11.74
N MET A 71 -3.94 -11.80 11.31
CA MET A 71 -5.11 -12.15 12.11
C MET A 71 -5.19 -13.65 12.40
N TYR A 72 -4.84 -14.50 11.44
CA TYR A 72 -4.79 -15.96 11.62
C TYR A 72 -3.75 -16.33 12.69
N ASN A 73 -2.54 -15.78 12.60
CA ASN A 73 -1.48 -16.03 13.58
C ASN A 73 -1.86 -15.53 14.99
N ALA A 74 -2.44 -14.33 15.09
CA ALA A 74 -2.93 -13.79 16.36
C ALA A 74 -4.05 -14.66 16.96
N SER A 75 -4.94 -15.19 16.12
CA SER A 75 -6.03 -16.09 16.56
C SER A 75 -5.49 -17.40 17.12
N GLN A 76 -4.47 -18.00 16.48
CA GLN A 76 -3.79 -19.20 16.96
C GLN A 76 -3.12 -18.95 18.33
N GLN A 77 -2.42 -17.82 18.49
CA GLN A 77 -1.81 -17.46 19.76
C GLN A 77 -2.85 -17.22 20.87
N LEU A 78 -3.99 -16.59 20.54
CA LEU A 78 -5.10 -16.41 21.48
C LEU A 78 -5.68 -17.75 21.95
N GLN A 79 -5.81 -18.73 21.06
CA GLN A 79 -6.26 -20.08 21.45
C GLN A 79 -5.28 -20.73 22.42
N GLN A 80 -3.98 -20.67 22.16
CA GLN A 80 -2.96 -21.19 23.07
C GLN A 80 -2.98 -20.50 24.44
N ILE A 81 -3.11 -19.17 24.47
CA ILE A 81 -3.22 -18.41 25.72
C ILE A 81 -4.46 -18.81 26.50
N ARG A 82 -5.61 -19.02 25.83
CA ARG A 82 -6.84 -19.50 26.47
C ARG A 82 -6.67 -20.91 27.04
N SER A 83 -6.16 -21.85 26.25
CA SER A 83 -5.93 -23.23 26.71
C SER A 83 -5.07 -23.31 27.97
N ARG A 84 -3.99 -22.50 28.01
CA ARG A 84 -3.12 -22.38 29.20
C ARG A 84 -3.78 -21.67 30.38
N LEU A 85 -4.54 -20.60 30.14
CA LEU A 85 -5.28 -19.90 31.20
C LEU A 85 -6.37 -20.80 31.82
N ASP A 86 -7.05 -21.59 31.00
CA ASP A 86 -8.09 -22.53 31.40
C ASP A 86 -7.50 -23.80 32.06
N GLY A 87 -6.17 -23.99 31.97
CA GLY A 87 -5.48 -25.15 32.52
C GLY A 87 -5.89 -26.47 31.84
N THR A 88 -6.25 -26.41 30.56
CA THR A 88 -6.73 -27.57 29.79
C THR A 88 -5.59 -28.40 29.19
N ASP A 89 -4.34 -27.92 29.29
CA ASP A 89 -3.16 -28.66 28.85
C ASP A 89 -2.74 -29.74 29.87
N VAL A 90 -2.68 -30.99 29.40
CA VAL A 90 -2.41 -32.17 30.24
C VAL A 90 -0.96 -32.14 30.73
N GLY A 91 -0.77 -32.05 32.06
CA GLY A 91 0.56 -32.06 32.70
C GLY A 91 1.17 -30.68 32.98
N GLU A 92 0.44 -29.60 32.74
CA GLU A 92 0.92 -28.25 33.03
C GLU A 92 0.84 -27.92 34.53
N THR A 93 1.90 -27.30 35.08
CA THR A 93 1.91 -26.83 36.48
C THR A 93 0.98 -25.63 36.61
N ALA A 94 0.20 -25.55 37.69
CA ALA A 94 -0.71 -24.44 37.93
C ALA A 94 0.00 -23.07 37.77
N LEU A 95 -0.53 -22.23 36.87
CA LEU A 95 0.03 -20.90 36.61
C LEU A 95 0.07 -20.07 37.88
N ARG A 96 1.22 -19.43 38.13
CA ARG A 96 1.37 -18.45 39.22
C ARG A 96 0.46 -17.24 38.94
N PRO A 97 -0.02 -16.53 39.97
CA PRO A 97 -0.88 -15.36 39.78
C PRO A 97 -0.30 -14.30 38.83
N SER A 98 1.02 -14.03 38.91
CA SER A 98 1.69 -13.09 38.01
C SER A 98 1.73 -13.56 36.55
N GLN A 99 1.86 -14.87 36.31
CA GLN A 99 1.82 -15.44 34.96
C GLN A 99 0.41 -15.34 34.37
N LYS A 100 -0.63 -15.58 35.18
CA LYS A 100 -2.02 -15.37 34.76
C LYS A 100 -2.28 -13.93 34.33
N VAL A 101 -1.83 -12.96 35.13
CA VAL A 101 -1.97 -11.52 34.81
C VAL A 101 -1.25 -11.17 33.51
N LEU A 102 -0.03 -11.67 33.30
CA LEU A 102 0.71 -11.45 32.06
C LEU A 102 -0.02 -12.03 30.84
N MET A 103 -0.54 -13.26 30.95
CA MET A 103 -1.26 -13.91 29.87
C MET A 103 -2.60 -13.22 29.55
N GLN A 104 -3.29 -12.70 30.56
CA GLN A 104 -4.49 -11.87 30.38
C GLN A 104 -4.16 -10.54 29.68
N ALA A 105 -3.05 -9.90 30.05
CA ALA A 105 -2.59 -8.68 29.37
C ALA A 105 -2.22 -8.95 27.90
N GLN A 106 -1.51 -10.06 27.64
CA GLN A 106 -1.18 -10.48 26.28
C GLN A 106 -2.43 -10.80 25.46
N GLN A 107 -3.42 -11.47 26.05
CA GLN A 107 -4.72 -11.70 25.41
C GLN A 107 -5.42 -10.38 25.04
N ALA A 108 -5.45 -9.40 25.94
CA ALA A 108 -6.05 -8.09 25.69
C ALA A 108 -5.34 -7.35 24.55
N LEU A 109 -4.00 -7.41 24.50
CA LEU A 109 -3.20 -6.83 23.42
C LEU A 109 -3.52 -7.49 22.07
N LEU A 110 -3.50 -8.82 22.00
CA LEU A 110 -3.80 -9.54 20.76
C LEU A 110 -5.23 -9.27 20.24
N ASN A 111 -6.21 -9.17 21.14
CA ASN A 111 -7.57 -8.79 20.75
C ASN A 111 -7.62 -7.38 20.15
N ALA A 112 -6.91 -6.42 20.76
CA ALA A 112 -6.83 -5.05 20.25
C ALA A 112 -6.13 -4.98 18.88
N GLU A 113 -5.07 -5.76 18.67
CA GLU A 113 -4.37 -5.88 17.39
C GLU A 113 -5.28 -6.46 16.29
N ILE A 114 -6.07 -7.49 16.61
CA ILE A 114 -7.04 -8.08 15.69
C ILE A 114 -8.11 -7.05 15.30
N ASP A 115 -8.64 -6.29 16.27
CA ASP A 115 -9.65 -5.27 15.99
C ASP A 115 -9.10 -4.11 15.14
N GLN A 116 -7.84 -3.70 15.39
CA GLN A 116 -7.16 -2.73 14.55
C GLN A 116 -6.99 -3.27 13.11
N GLN A 117 -6.54 -4.52 12.98
CA GLN A 117 -6.34 -5.16 11.69
C GLN A 117 -7.65 -5.29 10.89
N ARG A 118 -8.76 -5.63 11.55
CA ARG A 118 -10.11 -5.64 10.95
C ARG A 118 -10.51 -4.27 10.41
N LYS A 119 -10.37 -3.22 11.23
CA LYS A 119 -10.65 -1.83 10.79
C LYS A 119 -9.76 -1.41 9.62
N SER A 120 -8.50 -1.83 9.63
CA SER A 120 -7.59 -1.58 8.50
C SER A 120 -8.01 -2.32 7.24
N LEU A 121 -8.56 -3.53 7.36
CA LEU A 121 -9.08 -4.30 6.23
C LEU A 121 -10.33 -3.63 5.64
N GLU A 122 -11.27 -3.25 6.50
CA GLU A 122 -12.51 -2.53 6.11
C GLU A 122 -12.22 -1.20 5.42
N GLY A 123 -11.28 -0.41 5.94
CA GLY A 123 -10.88 0.84 5.30
C GLY A 123 -10.25 0.60 3.91
N ASN A 124 -9.48 -0.48 3.77
CA ASN A 124 -8.81 -0.79 2.51
C ASN A 124 -9.75 -1.37 1.45
N THR A 125 -10.73 -2.20 1.84
CA THR A 125 -11.76 -2.67 0.90
C THR A 125 -12.56 -1.51 0.33
N VAL A 126 -12.90 -0.51 1.15
CA VAL A 126 -13.56 0.73 0.67
C VAL A 126 -12.66 1.49 -0.30
N LEU A 127 -11.35 1.62 -0.01
CA LEU A 127 -10.41 2.27 -0.92
C LEU A 127 -10.28 1.51 -2.25
N GLN A 128 -10.16 0.19 -2.22
CA GLN A 128 -10.14 -0.66 -3.42
C GLN A 128 -11.43 -0.50 -4.25
N ASP A 129 -12.60 -0.51 -3.61
CA ASP A 129 -13.89 -0.28 -4.27
C ASP A 129 -13.96 1.10 -4.94
N THR A 130 -13.46 2.15 -4.29
CA THR A 130 -13.43 3.49 -4.87
C THR A 130 -12.45 3.59 -6.04
N LEU A 131 -11.32 2.89 -5.98
CA LEU A 131 -10.34 2.83 -7.06
C LEU A 131 -10.90 2.08 -8.28
N GLN A 132 -11.54 0.92 -8.08
CA GLN A 132 -12.15 0.14 -9.16
C GLN A 132 -13.30 0.89 -9.86
N LYS A 133 -14.07 1.71 -9.13
CA LYS A 133 -15.13 2.53 -9.72
C LYS A 133 -14.62 3.76 -10.47
N ALA A 134 -13.37 4.18 -10.23
CA ALA A 134 -12.77 5.36 -10.83
C ALA A 134 -11.95 5.06 -12.09
N THR A 135 -11.68 3.78 -12.37
CA THR A 135 -11.09 3.25 -13.61
C THR A 135 -12.15 2.80 -14.58
#